data_AF-A0A921K330-F1
#
_entry.id   AF-A0A921K330-F1
#
_cell.length_a   1.000
_cell.length_b   1.000
_cell.length_c   1.000
_cell.angle_alpha   90.00
_cell.angle_beta   90.00
_cell.angle_gamma   90.00
#
_symmetry.space_group_name_H-M   'P 1'
#
loop_
_entity.id
_entity.type
_entity.pdbx_description
1 polymer ?
#
loop_
_entity_poly.entity_id
_entity_poly.type
_entity_poly.pdbx_seq_one_letter_code
_entity_poly.pdbx_strand_id
1 'polypeptide(L)'
;MNKLVAILALGVCFSNVYAKGPKKNKAEEGFVFTTVKENPITSIKDQNQSSTCWSFSTLGFLEAELLRAGKGEFDLSEMFVVHKTMEDRAVNYVRYHGDASFSPGGSFEDIVVCYEKYGMVPQEAMPGIMYGDSLPNHNELDAVASGYMNAIAKGGLKKLSPVWKNGIKSIYDTYLGECPKEFTYKGKTYTPRTFADEVLGLNMDDYVSLTSYSHHPFYTQFNIEVQDNWRNALSYNLPIDELMAVMENAINTGYTFAWGADVSEQGFTRDGVAVCPDAEKGAELTGSDMARWLGMSQADKRKELTSKPLPEITVTQEMRQEAFDNWETTDDHGMVIYGIAKDQNGKEYFMVKNSWGTEGKYKGIWYASKAFAAYKTMNILVNKHAIPADIAKKLGL
;
A
#
# COMPACT_ATOMS: atom_id res chain seq x y z
N MET A 1 -42.05 62.13 -57.75
CA MET A 1 -42.86 61.11 -58.46
C MET A 1 -41.94 59.96 -58.86
N ASN A 2 -42.35 58.72 -58.52
CA ASN A 2 -41.88 57.39 -58.99
C ASN A 2 -40.42 56.99 -58.69
N LYS A 3 -40.16 56.16 -57.66
CA LYS A 3 -40.27 54.67 -57.57
C LYS A 3 -39.14 53.90 -58.29
N LEU A 4 -38.32 53.22 -57.47
CA LEU A 4 -37.81 51.83 -57.59
C LEU A 4 -37.01 51.41 -58.84
N VAL A 5 -35.82 50.84 -58.65
CA VAL A 5 -35.51 49.39 -58.65
C VAL A 5 -33.98 49.18 -58.66
N ALA A 6 -33.54 48.25 -57.82
CA ALA A 6 -32.16 47.75 -57.71
C ALA A 6 -31.83 46.72 -58.82
N ILE A 7 -30.57 46.67 -59.26
CA ILE A 7 -29.95 45.47 -59.83
C ILE A 7 -28.57 45.29 -59.19
N LEU A 8 -28.49 44.35 -58.24
CA LEU A 8 -27.26 43.74 -57.76
C LEU A 8 -26.76 42.76 -58.83
N ALA A 9 -25.50 42.89 -59.25
CA ALA A 9 -24.82 41.86 -60.03
C ALA A 9 -24.20 40.82 -59.07
N LEU A 10 -24.63 39.56 -59.22
CA LEU A 10 -24.04 38.39 -58.57
C LEU A 10 -22.61 38.16 -59.07
N GLY A 11 -21.65 38.21 -58.15
CA GLY A 11 -20.34 37.55 -58.30
C GLY A 11 -20.25 36.44 -57.26
N VAL A 12 -20.61 35.22 -57.64
CA VAL A 12 -20.45 34.03 -56.78
C VAL A 12 -19.02 33.53 -56.94
N CYS A 13 -18.14 33.93 -56.02
CA CYS A 13 -16.87 33.24 -55.82
C CYS A 13 -17.14 32.00 -54.96
N PHE A 14 -17.13 30.82 -55.58
CA PHE A 14 -17.05 29.55 -54.85
C PHE A 14 -15.65 29.42 -54.24
N SER A 15 -15.49 29.86 -52.99
CA SER A 15 -14.39 29.38 -52.15
C SER A 15 -14.78 27.99 -51.63
N ASN A 16 -14.05 26.97 -52.08
CA ASN A 16 -14.09 25.63 -51.48
C ASN A 16 -13.61 25.73 -50.03
N VAL A 17 -14.53 25.96 -49.11
CA VAL A 17 -14.32 25.73 -47.69
C VAL A 17 -14.24 24.22 -47.53
N TYR A 18 -13.01 23.69 -47.52
CA TYR A 18 -12.77 22.37 -46.96
C TYR A 18 -13.16 22.44 -45.49
N ALA A 19 -14.39 21.99 -45.19
CA ALA A 19 -14.78 21.67 -43.84
C ALA A 19 -13.79 20.63 -43.32
N LYS A 20 -12.88 21.05 -42.43
CA LYS A 20 -12.15 20.11 -41.58
C LYS A 20 -13.24 19.35 -40.82
N GLY A 21 -13.47 18.11 -41.22
CA GLY A 21 -14.28 17.18 -40.43
C GLY A 21 -13.80 17.18 -38.98
N PRO A 22 -14.64 16.76 -38.01
CA PRO A 22 -14.23 16.74 -36.61
C PRO A 22 -12.89 16.02 -36.53
N LYS A 23 -11.88 16.68 -35.97
CA LYS A 23 -10.64 16.00 -35.59
C LYS A 23 -11.11 14.80 -34.76
N LYS A 24 -10.95 13.58 -35.28
CA LYS A 24 -10.89 12.41 -34.42
C LYS A 24 -9.82 12.78 -33.40
N ASN A 25 -10.23 13.05 -32.16
CA ASN A 25 -9.27 13.12 -31.05
C ASN A 25 -8.46 11.84 -31.20
N LYS A 26 -7.13 11.95 -31.35
CA LYS A 26 -6.27 10.80 -31.19
C LYS A 26 -6.70 10.19 -29.86
N ALA A 27 -7.15 8.94 -29.88
CA ALA A 27 -7.35 8.19 -28.65
C ALA A 27 -6.06 8.36 -27.84
N GLU A 28 -6.18 8.85 -26.61
CA GLU A 28 -5.00 9.06 -25.77
C GLU A 28 -4.27 7.72 -25.66
N GLU A 29 -2.99 7.72 -26.05
CA GLU A 29 -2.15 6.53 -25.97
C GLU A 29 -1.83 6.26 -24.50
N GLY A 30 -2.52 5.30 -23.89
CA GLY A 30 -2.24 4.76 -22.56
C GLY A 30 -3.40 4.86 -21.56
N PHE A 31 -3.10 4.76 -20.27
CA PHE A 31 -4.09 4.89 -19.20
C PHE A 31 -4.47 6.35 -18.91
N VAL A 32 -5.78 6.58 -18.80
CA VAL A 32 -6.39 7.86 -18.40
C VAL A 32 -7.39 7.58 -17.29
N PHE A 33 -7.10 8.06 -16.08
CA PHE A 33 -7.94 7.78 -14.92
C PHE A 33 -8.82 8.97 -14.55
N THR A 34 -10.07 8.69 -14.21
CA THR A 34 -11.03 9.66 -13.66
C THR A 34 -11.46 9.17 -12.27
N THR A 35 -11.22 9.98 -11.23
CA THR A 35 -11.64 9.67 -9.86
C THR A 35 -13.17 9.53 -9.80
N VAL A 36 -13.64 8.41 -9.22
CA VAL A 36 -15.06 8.18 -8.89
C VAL A 36 -15.32 8.65 -7.46
N LYS A 37 -14.47 8.24 -6.53
CA LYS A 37 -14.49 8.66 -5.13
C LYS A 37 -13.09 8.55 -4.54
N GLU A 38 -12.69 9.51 -3.73
CA GLU A 38 -11.48 9.45 -2.93
C GLU A 38 -11.75 10.00 -1.54
N ASN A 39 -11.11 9.42 -0.53
CA ASN A 39 -11.18 9.84 0.86
C ASN A 39 -9.88 10.58 1.24
N PRO A 40 -9.94 11.50 2.23
CA PRO A 40 -8.77 12.31 2.59
C PRO A 40 -7.55 11.47 2.98
N ILE A 41 -6.38 11.87 2.47
CA ILE A 41 -5.07 11.33 2.83
C ILE A 41 -4.10 12.46 3.12
N THR A 42 -3.08 12.19 3.93
CA THR A 42 -1.92 13.07 4.11
C THR A 42 -0.95 12.97 2.93
N SER A 43 0.06 13.83 2.92
CA SER A 43 1.13 13.85 1.92
C SER A 43 1.77 12.47 1.67
N ILE A 44 2.27 12.28 0.45
CA ILE A 44 3.08 11.11 0.08
C ILE A 44 4.42 11.18 0.80
N LYS A 45 4.81 10.07 1.41
CA LYS A 45 6.08 9.90 2.11
C LYS A 45 7.06 9.06 1.28
N ASP A 46 8.30 8.99 1.72
CA ASP A 46 9.37 8.27 1.04
C ASP A 46 10.20 7.45 2.02
N GLN A 47 10.00 6.13 1.99
CA GLN A 47 10.78 5.18 2.79
C GLN A 47 12.20 4.99 2.25
N ASN A 48 12.45 5.41 1.01
CA ASN A 48 13.73 5.31 0.31
C ASN A 48 14.38 3.92 0.46
N GLN A 49 15.67 3.86 0.82
CA GLN A 49 16.44 2.61 0.92
C GLN A 49 16.25 1.96 2.29
N SER A 50 14.98 1.71 2.65
CA SER A 50 14.60 0.96 3.84
C SER A 50 13.39 0.07 3.56
N SER A 51 13.31 -1.07 4.24
CA SER A 51 12.21 -2.04 4.09
C SER A 51 11.07 -1.77 5.08
N THR A 52 10.63 -0.51 5.16
CA THR A 52 9.73 -0.02 6.23
C THR A 52 8.35 0.36 5.73
N CYS A 53 7.96 -0.13 4.55
CA CYS A 53 6.65 0.14 3.93
C CYS A 53 5.46 -0.15 4.87
N TRP A 54 5.56 -1.20 5.67
CA TRP A 54 4.57 -1.56 6.70
C TRP A 54 4.32 -0.42 7.70
N SER A 55 5.37 0.28 8.13
CA SER A 55 5.28 1.45 9.03
C SER A 55 4.69 2.66 8.31
N PHE A 56 5.23 3.02 7.14
CA PHE A 56 4.75 4.16 6.34
C PHE A 56 3.27 4.01 5.91
N SER A 57 2.88 2.82 5.47
CA SER A 57 1.51 2.56 5.03
C SER A 57 0.53 2.57 6.21
N THR A 58 0.86 1.91 7.32
CA THR A 58 -0.05 1.87 8.46
C THR A 58 -0.17 3.22 9.15
N LEU A 59 0.92 3.98 9.30
CA LEU A 59 0.83 5.36 9.80
C LEU A 59 0.08 6.25 8.82
N GLY A 60 0.30 6.12 7.50
CA GLY A 60 -0.50 6.82 6.49
C GLY A 60 -2.00 6.49 6.55
N PHE A 61 -2.34 5.25 6.93
CA PHE A 61 -3.72 4.82 7.20
C PHE A 61 -4.26 5.44 8.51
N LEU A 62 -3.52 5.39 9.62
CA LEU A 62 -3.93 6.01 10.89
C LEU A 62 -4.08 7.53 10.77
N GLU A 63 -3.22 8.19 9.99
CA GLU A 63 -3.35 9.61 9.65
C GLU A 63 -4.64 9.90 8.87
N ALA A 64 -5.01 9.03 7.92
CA ALA A 64 -6.29 9.13 7.22
C ALA A 64 -7.49 8.90 8.17
N GLU A 65 -7.37 8.00 9.15
CA GLU A 65 -8.38 7.82 10.20
C GLU A 65 -8.52 9.05 11.11
N LEU A 66 -7.41 9.71 11.44
CA LEU A 66 -7.41 10.97 12.20
C LEU A 66 -8.09 12.10 11.41
N LEU A 67 -7.84 12.19 10.10
CA LEU A 67 -8.56 13.10 9.21
C LEU A 67 -10.06 12.79 9.20
N ARG A 68 -10.45 11.51 9.02
CA ARG A 68 -11.84 11.07 9.02
C ARG A 68 -12.55 11.36 10.35
N ALA A 69 -11.85 11.20 11.47
CA ALA A 69 -12.35 11.47 12.82
C ALA A 69 -12.35 12.98 13.19
N GLY A 70 -11.94 13.87 12.27
CA GLY A 70 -11.92 15.32 12.51
C GLY A 70 -10.84 15.77 13.51
N LYS A 71 -9.80 14.95 13.74
CA LYS A 71 -8.68 15.28 14.63
C LYS A 71 -7.66 16.22 13.98
N GLY A 72 -7.71 16.35 12.66
CA GLY A 72 -6.82 17.20 11.85
C GLY A 72 -5.70 16.40 11.20
N GLU A 73 -4.77 17.12 10.58
CA GLU A 73 -3.60 16.55 9.90
C GLU A 73 -2.47 16.28 10.90
N PHE A 74 -1.86 15.09 10.77
CA PHE A 74 -0.73 14.64 11.57
C PHE A 74 0.37 14.09 10.65
N ASP A 75 1.59 14.18 11.14
CA ASP A 75 2.77 13.53 10.56
C ASP A 75 3.42 12.71 11.68
N LEU A 76 3.22 11.39 11.65
CA LEU A 76 3.65 10.48 12.71
C LEU A 76 5.03 9.88 12.38
N SER A 77 5.85 9.64 13.40
CA SER A 77 7.20 9.10 13.19
C SER A 77 7.18 7.61 12.87
N GLU A 78 7.46 7.24 11.62
CA GLU A 78 7.69 5.84 11.24
C GLU A 78 8.88 5.24 11.99
N MET A 79 9.90 6.06 12.28
CA MET A 79 11.16 5.58 12.85
C MET A 79 11.06 5.28 14.33
N PHE A 80 10.16 5.95 15.07
CA PHE A 80 9.78 5.53 16.42
C PHE A 80 9.18 4.12 16.42
N VAL A 81 8.27 3.86 15.47
CA VAL A 81 7.62 2.55 15.30
C VAL A 81 8.63 1.48 14.90
N VAL A 82 9.49 1.76 13.91
CA VAL A 82 10.54 0.84 13.46
C VAL A 82 11.46 0.49 14.62
N HIS A 83 11.95 1.49 15.36
CA HIS A 83 12.82 1.28 16.52
C HIS A 83 12.19 0.33 17.54
N LYS A 84 10.95 0.62 17.99
CA LYS A 84 10.25 -0.19 18.99
C LYS A 84 9.89 -1.58 18.52
N THR A 85 9.52 -1.70 17.25
CA THR A 85 9.19 -3.00 16.64
C THR A 85 10.42 -3.88 16.57
N MET A 86 11.57 -3.33 16.16
CA MET A 86 12.79 -4.12 16.04
C MET A 86 13.38 -4.51 17.40
N GLU A 87 13.19 -3.71 18.47
CA GLU A 87 13.46 -4.15 19.84
C GLU A 87 12.65 -5.41 20.21
N ASP A 88 11.35 -5.44 19.89
CA ASP A 88 10.49 -6.60 20.18
C ASP A 88 10.80 -7.80 19.27
N ARG A 89 11.04 -7.56 17.97
CA ARG A 89 11.37 -8.62 16.98
C ARG A 89 12.68 -9.30 17.35
N ALA A 90 13.67 -8.55 17.85
CA ALA A 90 14.91 -9.11 18.38
C ALA A 90 14.67 -10.09 19.56
N VAL A 91 13.72 -9.75 20.45
CA VAL A 91 13.32 -10.63 21.55
C VAL A 91 12.64 -11.90 21.04
N ASN A 92 11.76 -11.79 20.04
CA ASN A 92 11.16 -12.96 19.40
C ASN A 92 12.24 -13.86 18.77
N TYR A 93 13.12 -13.29 17.94
CA TYR A 93 14.18 -14.01 17.26
C TYR A 93 15.08 -14.83 18.21
N VAL A 94 15.47 -14.23 19.33
CA VAL A 94 16.28 -14.92 20.36
C VAL A 94 15.49 -16.02 21.07
N ARG A 95 14.19 -15.82 21.35
CA ARG A 95 13.34 -16.85 21.99
C ARG A 95 13.17 -18.08 21.10
N TYR A 96 13.09 -17.87 19.79
CA TYR A 96 13.01 -18.94 18.79
C TYR A 96 14.39 -19.45 18.37
N HIS A 97 15.47 -19.10 19.08
CA HIS A 97 16.82 -19.58 18.80
C HIS A 97 17.26 -19.36 17.33
N GLY A 98 16.74 -18.29 16.71
CA GLY A 98 17.06 -17.94 15.34
C GLY A 98 16.17 -18.58 14.27
N ASP A 99 15.16 -19.37 14.64
CA ASP A 99 14.21 -20.00 13.70
C ASP A 99 13.15 -19.01 13.20
N ALA A 100 12.75 -18.04 14.03
CA ALA A 100 11.97 -16.89 13.56
C ALA A 100 12.82 -15.99 12.65
N SER A 101 12.20 -15.06 11.92
CA SER A 101 12.92 -14.11 11.08
C SER A 101 13.33 -12.85 11.87
N PHE A 102 14.55 -12.35 11.61
CA PHE A 102 14.96 -11.01 12.01
C PHE A 102 15.38 -10.24 10.76
N SER A 103 14.42 -9.50 10.20
CA SER A 103 14.53 -8.68 9.00
C SER A 103 13.86 -7.33 9.24
N PRO A 104 14.16 -6.30 8.43
CA PRO A 104 13.59 -4.95 8.57
C PRO A 104 12.12 -4.82 8.19
N GLY A 105 11.54 -5.84 7.54
CA GLY A 105 10.12 -5.90 7.23
C GLY A 105 9.23 -5.95 8.47
N GLY A 106 7.93 -6.05 8.27
CA GLY A 106 6.95 -5.99 9.35
C GLY A 106 5.53 -6.00 8.82
N SER A 107 4.58 -5.93 9.74
CA SER A 107 3.16 -6.09 9.48
C SER A 107 2.36 -4.88 9.97
N PHE A 108 1.09 -4.77 9.56
CA PHE A 108 0.19 -3.74 10.09
C PHE A 108 -0.02 -3.86 11.61
N GLU A 109 0.02 -5.10 12.13
CA GLU A 109 -0.09 -5.37 13.56
C GLU A 109 1.06 -4.74 14.36
N ASP A 110 2.26 -4.60 13.78
CA ASP A 110 3.39 -4.02 14.49
C ASP A 110 3.12 -2.58 14.94
N ILE A 111 2.33 -1.83 14.17
CA ILE A 111 1.93 -0.47 14.49
C ILE A 111 0.82 -0.48 15.54
N VAL A 112 -0.14 -1.39 15.43
CA VAL A 112 -1.21 -1.59 16.42
C VAL A 112 -0.59 -1.86 17.79
N VAL A 113 0.30 -2.86 17.89
CA VAL A 113 1.00 -3.20 19.13
C VAL A 113 1.89 -2.05 19.60
N CYS A 114 2.56 -1.34 18.69
CA CYS A 114 3.37 -0.18 19.06
C CYS A 114 2.50 0.93 19.68
N TYR A 115 1.35 1.22 19.05
CA TYR A 115 0.40 2.22 19.52
C TYR A 115 -0.08 1.88 20.93
N GLU A 116 -0.45 0.63 21.20
CA GLU A 116 -0.95 0.19 22.50
C GLU A 116 0.14 0.16 23.58
N LYS A 117 1.29 -0.44 23.27
CA LYS A 117 2.35 -0.73 24.24
C LYS A 117 3.24 0.48 24.52
N TYR A 118 3.50 1.30 23.50
CA TYR A 118 4.49 2.37 23.56
C TYR A 118 3.92 3.76 23.31
N GLY A 119 2.75 3.87 22.68
CA GLY A 119 2.19 5.15 22.24
C GLY A 119 2.74 5.57 20.88
N MET A 120 2.71 6.87 20.60
CA MET A 120 3.13 7.43 19.31
C MET A 120 3.81 8.79 19.51
N VAL A 121 4.59 9.21 18.52
CA VAL A 121 5.25 10.51 18.51
C VAL A 121 5.09 11.18 17.15
N PRO A 122 5.02 12.51 17.08
CA PRO A 122 5.04 13.21 15.80
C PRO A 122 6.44 13.13 15.17
N GLN A 123 6.50 13.24 13.84
CA GLN A 123 7.76 13.17 13.07
C GLN A 123 8.82 14.16 13.57
N GLU A 124 8.40 15.37 13.99
CA GLU A 124 9.29 16.39 14.56
C GLU A 124 9.98 15.98 15.87
N ALA A 125 9.39 15.04 16.63
CA ALA A 125 9.97 14.54 17.88
C ALA A 125 11.00 13.42 17.65
N MET A 126 10.88 12.68 16.55
CA MET A 126 11.84 11.64 16.16
C MET A 126 11.91 11.51 14.64
N PRO A 127 12.75 12.32 13.96
CA PRO A 127 12.91 12.24 12.51
C PRO A 127 13.50 10.91 12.04
N GLY A 128 14.31 10.26 12.89
CA GLY A 128 14.75 8.90 12.66
C GLY A 128 15.99 8.72 11.77
N ILE A 129 16.73 9.79 11.50
CA ILE A 129 17.89 9.78 10.60
C ILE A 129 19.07 10.46 11.30
N MET A 130 20.04 9.68 11.77
CA MET A 130 21.19 10.17 12.54
C MET A 130 22.52 10.17 11.75
N TYR A 131 22.47 9.85 10.47
CA TYR A 131 23.65 9.62 9.62
C TYR A 131 23.84 10.69 8.52
N GLY A 132 23.10 11.80 8.58
CA GLY A 132 23.33 12.99 7.74
C GLY A 132 22.62 13.00 6.38
N ASP A 133 21.86 11.96 6.05
CA ASP A 133 21.00 11.92 4.87
C ASP A 133 19.66 12.65 5.11
N SER A 134 18.91 12.92 4.04
CA SER A 134 17.56 13.49 4.10
C SER A 134 16.45 12.45 4.06
N LEU A 135 16.76 11.20 3.69
CA LEU A 135 15.82 10.09 3.54
C LEU A 135 16.39 8.83 4.17
N PRO A 136 15.54 7.86 4.59
CA PRO A 136 16.03 6.65 5.22
C PRO A 136 16.96 5.83 4.31
N ASN A 137 18.07 5.37 4.86
CA ASN A 137 18.96 4.38 4.27
C ASN A 137 19.39 3.39 5.36
N HIS A 138 18.76 2.23 5.40
CA HIS A 138 18.94 1.26 6.47
C HIS A 138 19.91 0.13 6.09
N ASN A 139 20.55 0.17 4.92
CA ASN A 139 21.43 -0.91 4.47
C ASN A 139 22.52 -1.26 5.51
N GLU A 140 23.17 -0.25 6.10
CA GLU A 140 24.17 -0.48 7.15
C GLU A 140 23.53 -0.90 8.49
N LEU A 141 22.46 -0.20 8.90
CA LEU A 141 21.71 -0.52 10.12
C LEU A 141 21.25 -1.99 10.12
N ASP A 142 20.62 -2.44 9.04
CA ASP A 142 20.06 -3.78 8.90
C ASP A 142 21.17 -4.83 8.92
N ALA A 143 22.30 -4.56 8.27
CA ALA A 143 23.46 -5.45 8.28
C ALA A 143 24.08 -5.59 9.68
N VAL A 144 24.27 -4.47 10.39
CA VAL A 144 24.86 -4.43 11.73
C VAL A 144 23.92 -5.08 12.76
N ALA A 145 22.63 -4.71 12.74
CA ALA A 145 21.61 -5.30 13.60
C ALA A 145 21.49 -6.81 13.37
N SER A 146 21.45 -7.25 12.11
CA SER A 146 21.39 -8.69 11.77
C SER A 146 22.63 -9.44 12.23
N GLY A 147 23.83 -8.88 12.02
CA GLY A 147 25.08 -9.47 12.50
C GLY A 147 25.11 -9.64 14.01
N TYR A 148 24.69 -8.61 14.74
CA TYR A 148 24.55 -8.65 16.20
C TYR A 148 23.56 -9.73 16.63
N MET A 149 22.35 -9.73 16.06
CA MET A 149 21.29 -10.66 16.45
C MET A 149 21.62 -12.11 16.09
N ASN A 150 22.29 -12.37 14.97
CA ASN A 150 22.77 -13.71 14.61
C ASN A 150 23.79 -14.24 15.60
N ALA A 151 24.72 -13.40 16.07
CA ALA A 151 25.68 -13.80 17.09
C ALA A 151 25.00 -14.19 18.42
N ILE A 152 23.89 -13.52 18.77
CA ILE A 152 23.13 -13.82 19.99
C ILE A 152 22.23 -15.06 19.84
N ALA A 153 21.42 -15.11 18.78
CA ALA A 153 20.38 -16.14 18.63
C ALA A 153 20.92 -17.47 18.09
N LYS A 154 21.90 -17.41 17.18
CA LYS A 154 22.47 -18.59 16.49
C LYS A 154 23.89 -18.91 16.94
N GLY A 155 24.53 -18.01 17.70
CA GLY A 155 25.81 -18.30 18.33
C GLY A 155 25.66 -19.47 19.30
N GLY A 156 26.67 -20.34 19.40
CA GLY A 156 26.68 -21.51 20.30
C GLY A 156 26.74 -21.17 21.81
N LEU A 157 26.16 -20.04 22.22
CA LEU A 157 26.08 -19.54 23.57
C LEU A 157 25.15 -20.44 24.41
N LYS A 158 25.69 -21.02 25.49
CA LYS A 158 24.90 -21.88 26.40
C LYS A 158 24.03 -21.09 27.39
N LYS A 159 24.35 -19.81 27.59
CA LYS A 159 23.62 -18.89 28.47
C LYS A 159 23.83 -17.46 27.96
N LEU A 160 22.74 -16.72 27.82
CA LEU A 160 22.79 -15.32 27.42
C LEU A 160 22.96 -14.41 28.64
N SER A 161 23.75 -13.35 28.48
CA SER A 161 23.78 -12.22 29.42
C SER A 161 22.51 -11.39 29.28
N PRO A 162 21.93 -10.81 30.34
CA PRO A 162 20.72 -9.97 30.22
C PRO A 162 20.96 -8.67 29.43
N VAL A 163 22.21 -8.29 29.19
CA VAL A 163 22.57 -7.00 28.57
C VAL A 163 22.45 -6.98 27.05
N TRP A 164 22.21 -8.12 26.39
CA TRP A 164 22.18 -8.16 24.92
C TRP A 164 21.09 -7.25 24.32
N LYS A 165 19.99 -7.07 25.07
CA LYS A 165 18.91 -6.15 24.68
C LYS A 165 19.37 -4.71 24.60
N ASN A 166 20.31 -4.31 25.47
CA ASN A 166 20.89 -2.97 25.42
C ASN A 166 21.75 -2.80 24.16
N GLY A 167 22.45 -3.85 23.73
CA GLY A 167 23.27 -3.79 22.52
C GLY A 167 22.43 -3.54 21.26
N ILE A 168 21.35 -4.30 21.07
CA ILE A 168 20.47 -4.09 19.92
C ILE A 168 19.76 -2.73 20.00
N LYS A 169 19.27 -2.33 21.17
CA LYS A 169 18.70 -1.00 21.39
C LYS A 169 19.69 0.11 21.02
N SER A 170 20.93 0.02 21.49
CA SER A 170 21.96 1.03 21.20
C SER A 170 22.34 1.10 19.72
N ILE A 171 22.27 -0.01 18.99
CA ILE A 171 22.39 0.01 17.53
C ILE A 171 21.27 0.90 16.96
N TYR A 172 19.99 0.62 17.26
CA TYR A 172 18.90 1.44 16.74
C TYR A 172 18.93 2.90 17.24
N ASP A 173 19.30 3.16 18.49
CA ASP A 173 19.50 4.52 19.02
C ASP A 173 20.57 5.27 18.21
N THR A 174 21.62 4.59 17.77
CA THR A 174 22.73 5.22 17.03
C THR A 174 22.31 5.65 15.63
N TYR A 175 21.53 4.81 14.92
CA TYR A 175 21.13 5.10 13.54
C TYR A 175 19.84 5.90 13.43
N LEU A 176 18.87 5.66 14.32
CA LEU A 176 17.53 6.27 14.29
C LEU A 176 17.31 7.34 15.37
N GLY A 177 18.20 7.43 16.35
CA GLY A 177 18.03 8.31 17.50
C GLY A 177 17.33 7.63 18.66
N GLU A 178 17.53 8.15 19.87
CA GLU A 178 16.86 7.64 21.06
C GLU A 178 15.36 7.96 21.00
N CYS A 179 14.53 6.94 21.26
CA CYS A 179 13.08 7.16 21.41
C CYS A 179 12.80 8.18 22.53
N PRO A 180 12.07 9.28 22.25
CA PRO A 180 11.85 10.33 23.23
C PRO A 180 10.97 9.84 24.37
N LYS A 181 11.35 10.15 25.61
CA LYS A 181 10.53 9.91 26.80
C LYS A 181 9.45 10.98 26.97
N GLU A 182 9.80 12.21 26.61
CA GLU A 182 8.94 13.39 26.61
C GLU A 182 9.29 14.27 25.40
N PHE A 183 8.30 14.98 24.87
CA PHE A 183 8.47 15.97 23.80
C PHE A 183 7.41 17.07 23.93
N THR A 184 7.65 18.23 23.33
CA THR A 184 6.67 19.32 23.27
C THR A 184 5.96 19.29 21.93
N TYR A 185 4.63 19.27 21.95
CA TYR A 185 3.80 19.36 20.75
C TYR A 185 2.75 20.46 20.96
N LYS A 186 2.69 21.43 20.03
CA LYS A 186 1.78 22.60 20.11
C LYS A 186 1.76 23.29 21.49
N GLY A 187 2.93 23.42 22.12
CA GLY A 187 3.10 24.14 23.39
C GLY A 187 2.77 23.35 24.66
N LYS A 188 2.40 22.06 24.56
CA LYS A 188 2.22 21.17 25.72
C LYS A 188 3.22 20.01 25.66
N THR A 189 3.74 19.61 26.82
CA THR A 189 4.63 18.45 26.95
C THR A 189 3.81 17.16 27.04
N TYR A 190 4.26 16.14 26.32
CA TYR A 190 3.66 14.81 26.30
C TYR A 190 4.75 13.74 26.39
N THR A 191 4.39 12.60 26.97
CA THR A 191 5.03 11.30 26.69
C THR A 191 4.41 10.69 25.43
N PRO A 192 5.05 9.70 24.79
CA PRO A 192 4.45 8.98 23.66
C PRO A 192 3.07 8.38 23.96
N ARG A 193 2.88 7.81 25.17
CA ARG A 193 1.59 7.26 25.62
C ARG A 193 0.53 8.34 25.74
N THR A 194 0.82 9.43 26.46
CA THR A 194 -0.15 10.53 26.64
C THR A 194 -0.47 11.25 25.33
N PHE A 195 0.46 11.30 24.37
CA PHE A 195 0.18 11.85 23.04
C PHE A 195 -0.80 10.97 22.27
N ALA A 196 -0.58 9.65 22.26
CA ALA A 196 -1.50 8.71 21.66
C ALA A 196 -2.89 8.75 22.33
N ASP A 197 -2.98 8.85 23.65
CA ASP A 197 -4.26 8.88 24.37
C ASP A 197 -5.02 10.22 24.22
N GLU A 198 -4.34 11.33 24.48
CA GLU A 198 -4.99 12.64 24.62
C GLU A 198 -5.09 13.40 23.29
N VAL A 199 -4.16 13.18 22.36
CA VAL A 199 -4.09 13.92 21.09
C VAL A 199 -4.67 13.11 19.96
N LEU A 200 -4.17 11.88 19.75
CA LEU A 200 -4.63 11.01 18.65
C LEU A 200 -6.00 10.41 19.00
N GLY A 201 -6.09 9.77 20.17
CA GLY A 201 -7.32 9.21 20.72
C GLY A 201 -7.95 8.11 19.85
N LEU A 202 -7.13 7.38 19.09
CA LEU A 202 -7.56 6.20 18.35
C LEU A 202 -7.68 5.00 19.31
N ASN A 203 -8.73 4.20 19.13
CA ASN A 203 -8.90 2.92 19.80
C ASN A 203 -8.44 1.79 18.86
N MET A 204 -7.43 1.03 19.26
CA MET A 204 -6.88 -0.01 18.38
C MET A 204 -7.83 -1.20 18.18
N ASP A 205 -8.75 -1.46 19.13
CA ASP A 205 -9.81 -2.48 18.99
C ASP A 205 -10.83 -2.17 17.87
N ASP A 206 -10.79 -0.97 17.28
CA ASP A 206 -11.64 -0.62 16.14
C ASP A 206 -11.06 -1.08 14.81
N TYR A 207 -9.81 -1.58 14.77
CA TYR A 207 -9.16 -2.03 13.54
C TYR A 207 -9.02 -3.54 13.54
N VAL A 208 -9.34 -4.16 12.40
CA VAL A 208 -9.26 -5.62 12.23
C VAL A 208 -8.51 -5.94 10.95
N SER A 209 -7.68 -6.99 11.01
CA SER A 209 -7.03 -7.56 9.84
C SER A 209 -7.98 -8.53 9.14
N LEU A 210 -8.16 -8.37 7.83
CA LEU A 210 -8.96 -9.27 7.00
C LEU A 210 -8.09 -9.90 5.91
N THR A 211 -8.35 -11.17 5.59
CA THR A 211 -7.69 -11.93 4.52
C THR A 211 -8.68 -12.86 3.82
N SER A 212 -8.23 -13.58 2.80
CA SER A 212 -9.03 -14.54 2.05
C SER A 212 -8.17 -15.70 1.56
N TYR A 213 -8.28 -16.85 2.20
CA TYR A 213 -7.59 -18.08 1.81
C TYR A 213 -8.43 -19.32 2.15
N SER A 214 -8.26 -20.41 1.42
CA SER A 214 -9.08 -21.62 1.56
C SER A 214 -8.39 -22.76 2.32
N HIS A 215 -7.12 -22.61 2.71
CA HIS A 215 -6.42 -23.59 3.57
C HIS A 215 -6.82 -23.49 5.05
N HIS A 216 -7.55 -22.43 5.44
CA HIS A 216 -8.28 -22.31 6.71
C HIS A 216 -9.78 -22.09 6.45
N PRO A 217 -10.68 -22.47 7.38
CA PRO A 217 -12.09 -22.20 7.24
C PRO A 217 -12.39 -20.70 7.09
N PHE A 218 -13.41 -20.36 6.28
CA PHE A 218 -13.93 -19.00 6.23
C PHE A 218 -14.65 -18.64 7.54
N TYR A 219 -14.69 -17.34 7.83
CA TYR A 219 -15.28 -16.74 9.02
C TYR A 219 -14.62 -17.15 10.35
N THR A 220 -13.42 -17.72 10.28
CA THR A 220 -12.55 -17.93 11.44
C THR A 220 -11.35 -17.00 11.38
N GLN A 221 -10.60 -16.94 12.48
CA GLN A 221 -9.34 -16.21 12.55
C GLN A 221 -8.16 -17.17 12.48
N PHE A 222 -7.11 -16.79 11.77
CA PHE A 222 -5.83 -17.49 11.75
C PHE A 222 -4.69 -16.50 11.52
N ASN A 223 -3.47 -16.87 11.85
CA ASN A 223 -2.29 -16.08 11.54
C ASN A 223 -1.80 -16.42 10.13
N ILE A 224 -1.76 -15.44 9.23
CA ILE A 224 -1.21 -15.62 7.88
C ILE A 224 0.26 -16.01 8.04
N GLU A 225 0.65 -17.13 7.42
CA GLU A 225 1.93 -17.81 7.62
C GLU A 225 3.06 -17.18 6.81
N VAL A 226 3.36 -15.92 7.12
CA VAL A 226 4.42 -15.12 6.48
C VAL A 226 5.47 -14.67 7.49
N GLN A 227 6.68 -14.43 7.01
CA GLN A 227 7.83 -14.15 7.88
C GLN A 227 7.68 -12.86 8.68
N ASP A 228 7.04 -11.82 8.12
CA ASP A 228 6.86 -10.56 8.82
C ASP A 228 5.66 -10.57 9.78
N ASN A 229 4.81 -11.60 9.76
CA ASN A 229 3.83 -11.88 10.81
C ASN A 229 4.45 -12.65 11.99
N TRP A 230 5.64 -12.24 12.42
CA TRP A 230 6.39 -12.89 13.51
C TRP A 230 5.71 -12.80 14.89
N ARG A 231 4.71 -11.90 15.02
CA ARG A 231 3.83 -11.79 16.21
C ARG A 231 2.71 -12.84 16.22
N ASN A 232 2.50 -13.57 15.13
CA ASN A 232 1.36 -14.47 14.92
C ASN A 232 0.01 -13.74 15.08
N ALA A 233 -0.06 -12.52 14.54
CA ALA A 233 -1.27 -11.72 14.51
C ALA A 233 -2.37 -12.44 13.73
N LEU A 234 -3.59 -12.37 14.23
CA LEU A 234 -4.74 -13.03 13.63
C LEU A 234 -5.41 -12.13 12.59
N SER A 235 -5.86 -12.74 11.50
CA SER A 235 -6.70 -12.12 10.48
C SER A 235 -8.01 -12.89 10.35
N TYR A 236 -9.13 -12.18 10.22
CA TYR A 236 -10.41 -12.81 9.88
C TYR A 236 -10.39 -13.23 8.41
N ASN A 237 -10.84 -14.46 8.15
CA ASN A 237 -10.83 -15.04 6.83
C ASN A 237 -12.19 -14.89 6.13
N LEU A 238 -12.22 -14.39 4.89
CA LEU A 238 -13.43 -14.20 4.09
C LEU A 238 -13.30 -14.88 2.72
N PRO A 239 -14.40 -15.33 2.09
CA PRO A 239 -14.41 -15.60 0.66
C PRO A 239 -13.97 -14.36 -0.14
N ILE A 240 -13.27 -14.55 -1.25
CA ILE A 240 -12.64 -13.44 -1.99
C ILE A 240 -13.64 -12.35 -2.42
N ASP A 241 -14.85 -12.73 -2.84
CA ASP A 241 -15.90 -11.78 -3.20
C ASP A 241 -16.32 -10.90 -2.01
N GLU A 242 -16.36 -11.47 -0.80
CA GLU A 242 -16.72 -10.72 0.41
C GLU A 242 -15.57 -9.80 0.86
N LEU A 243 -14.31 -10.24 0.73
CA LEU A 243 -13.16 -9.35 0.97
C LEU A 243 -13.18 -8.14 0.02
N MET A 244 -13.43 -8.37 -1.26
CA MET A 244 -13.53 -7.29 -2.26
C MET A 244 -14.72 -6.37 -1.98
N ALA A 245 -15.85 -6.91 -1.53
CA ALA A 245 -17.01 -6.12 -1.11
C ALA A 245 -16.68 -5.23 0.10
N VAL A 246 -15.89 -5.71 1.07
CA VAL A 246 -15.41 -4.89 2.20
C VAL A 246 -14.53 -3.75 1.71
N MET A 247 -13.54 -4.04 0.84
CA MET A 247 -12.63 -3.03 0.29
C MET A 247 -13.41 -1.92 -0.44
N GLU A 248 -14.44 -2.28 -1.20
CA GLU A 248 -15.31 -1.32 -1.88
C GLU A 248 -16.19 -0.53 -0.93
N ASN A 249 -16.83 -1.21 0.02
CA ASN A 249 -17.70 -0.55 0.99
C ASN A 249 -16.92 0.45 1.85
N ALA A 250 -15.68 0.13 2.24
CA ALA A 250 -14.82 1.04 2.99
C ALA A 250 -14.65 2.37 2.25
N ILE A 251 -14.22 2.33 0.98
CA ILE A 251 -14.08 3.56 0.19
C ILE A 251 -15.43 4.27 0.04
N ASN A 252 -16.48 3.53 -0.29
CA ASN A 252 -17.83 4.08 -0.51
C ASN A 252 -18.46 4.69 0.75
N THR A 253 -18.02 4.31 1.94
CA THR A 253 -18.52 4.83 3.23
C THR A 253 -17.58 5.82 3.91
N GLY A 254 -16.49 6.23 3.24
CA GLY A 254 -15.61 7.31 3.70
C GLY A 254 -14.37 6.86 4.47
N TYR A 255 -14.07 5.55 4.47
CA TYR A 255 -12.89 4.98 5.10
C TYR A 255 -11.78 4.74 4.08
N THR A 256 -10.53 4.72 4.55
CA THR A 256 -9.38 4.15 3.84
C THR A 256 -9.01 2.82 4.51
N PHE A 257 -8.01 2.12 4.00
CA PHE A 257 -7.45 0.95 4.68
C PHE A 257 -5.99 0.72 4.29
N ALA A 258 -5.22 0.15 5.20
CA ALA A 258 -3.88 -0.34 4.88
C ALA A 258 -4.02 -1.62 4.04
N TRP A 259 -3.23 -1.73 2.98
CA TRP A 259 -3.33 -2.77 1.96
C TRP A 259 -1.97 -3.45 1.77
N GLY A 260 -1.89 -4.72 2.17
CA GLY A 260 -0.72 -5.56 1.98
C GLY A 260 -0.90 -6.38 0.72
N ALA A 261 0.07 -6.32 -0.19
CA ALA A 261 -0.01 -7.05 -1.45
C ALA A 261 1.36 -7.44 -1.99
N ASP A 262 1.38 -8.51 -2.79
CA ASP A 262 2.52 -8.83 -3.63
C ASP A 262 2.58 -7.85 -4.81
N VAL A 263 3.70 -7.14 -4.95
CA VAL A 263 3.95 -6.17 -6.01
C VAL A 263 5.11 -6.60 -6.92
N SER A 264 5.61 -7.82 -6.75
CA SER A 264 6.67 -8.45 -7.56
C SER A 264 6.17 -8.99 -8.91
N GLU A 265 5.04 -8.45 -9.36
CA GLU A 265 4.34 -8.85 -10.57
C GLU A 265 4.75 -8.03 -11.80
N GLN A 266 4.75 -8.67 -12.98
CA GLN A 266 4.94 -7.95 -14.24
C GLN A 266 3.92 -6.82 -14.41
N GLY A 267 2.70 -7.06 -13.92
CA GLY A 267 1.58 -6.14 -13.94
C GLY A 267 1.71 -4.92 -13.04
N PHE A 268 2.58 -4.97 -12.01
CA PHE A 268 2.87 -3.84 -11.15
C PHE A 268 4.02 -3.02 -11.74
N THR A 269 3.76 -1.75 -12.06
CA THR A 269 4.68 -0.93 -12.88
C THR A 269 5.18 0.30 -12.16
N ARG A 270 6.36 0.79 -12.57
CA ARG A 270 6.91 2.08 -12.14
C ARG A 270 6.14 3.29 -12.70
N ASP A 271 5.25 3.04 -13.67
CA ASP A 271 4.37 4.07 -14.26
C ASP A 271 3.08 4.28 -13.44
N GLY A 272 2.95 3.62 -12.29
CA GLY A 272 1.84 3.85 -11.37
C GLY A 272 0.58 3.05 -11.67
N VAL A 273 0.69 1.88 -12.32
CA VAL A 273 -0.44 0.96 -12.54
C VAL A 273 -0.11 -0.45 -12.07
N ALA A 274 -1.13 -1.15 -11.57
CA ALA A 274 -1.10 -2.56 -11.20
C ALA A 274 -2.29 -3.30 -11.84
N VAL A 275 -2.02 -4.25 -12.74
CA VAL A 275 -3.01 -4.97 -13.56
C VAL A 275 -2.64 -6.45 -13.72
N CYS A 276 -3.61 -7.33 -13.95
CA CYS A 276 -3.42 -8.75 -14.26
C CYS A 276 -3.92 -9.07 -15.68
N PRO A 277 -3.24 -8.57 -16.73
CA PRO A 277 -3.70 -8.69 -18.11
C PRO A 277 -3.78 -10.16 -18.54
N ASP A 278 -4.86 -10.50 -19.23
CA ASP A 278 -5.02 -11.82 -19.86
C ASP A 278 -4.15 -11.83 -21.13
N ALA A 279 -3.00 -12.52 -21.07
CA ALA A 279 -2.00 -12.47 -22.13
C ALA A 279 -2.52 -13.03 -23.46
N GLU A 280 -3.41 -14.04 -23.44
CA GLU A 280 -3.99 -14.62 -24.65
C GLU A 280 -4.94 -13.62 -25.32
N LYS A 281 -5.89 -13.06 -24.55
CA LYS A 281 -6.80 -12.03 -25.08
C LYS A 281 -6.08 -10.73 -25.43
N GLY A 282 -5.02 -10.41 -24.71
CA GLY A 282 -4.18 -9.25 -24.94
C GLY A 282 -3.47 -9.31 -26.29
N ALA A 283 -2.84 -10.45 -26.60
CA ALA A 283 -2.12 -10.66 -27.86
C ALA A 283 -3.05 -10.56 -29.09
N GLU A 284 -4.28 -11.08 -29.00
CA GLU A 284 -5.29 -10.93 -30.05
C GLU A 284 -5.65 -9.46 -30.30
N LEU A 285 -5.82 -8.66 -29.24
CA LEU A 285 -6.22 -7.25 -29.33
C LEU A 285 -5.09 -6.31 -29.75
N THR A 286 -3.83 -6.67 -29.47
CA THR A 286 -2.67 -5.89 -29.90
C THR A 286 -2.25 -6.19 -31.33
N GLY A 287 -2.81 -7.24 -31.95
CA GLY A 287 -2.50 -7.65 -33.31
C GLY A 287 -1.06 -8.17 -33.46
N SER A 288 -0.46 -8.64 -32.36
CA SER A 288 0.86 -9.29 -32.38
C SER A 288 0.66 -10.74 -32.80
N ASP A 289 1.18 -11.13 -33.97
CA ASP A 289 1.13 -12.55 -34.35
C ASP A 289 1.92 -13.41 -33.35
N MET A 290 1.52 -14.67 -33.19
CA MET A 290 2.11 -15.55 -32.17
C MET A 290 3.63 -15.71 -32.34
N ALA A 291 4.15 -15.64 -33.57
CA ALA A 291 5.58 -15.74 -33.83
C ALA A 291 6.35 -14.50 -33.33
N ARG A 292 5.80 -13.30 -33.54
CA ARG A 292 6.30 -12.05 -32.99
C ARG A 292 6.23 -12.06 -31.47
N TRP A 293 5.08 -12.46 -30.90
CA TRP A 293 4.90 -12.54 -29.45
C TRP A 293 5.92 -13.47 -28.79
N LEU A 294 6.11 -14.68 -29.33
CA LEU A 294 7.09 -15.63 -28.82
C LEU A 294 8.53 -15.11 -28.94
N GLY A 295 8.83 -14.30 -29.95
CA GLY A 295 10.13 -13.66 -30.15
C GLY A 295 10.40 -12.40 -29.31
N MET A 296 9.39 -11.85 -28.63
CA MET A 296 9.56 -10.64 -27.81
C MET A 296 10.31 -10.92 -26.51
N SER A 297 11.12 -9.94 -26.08
CA SER A 297 11.73 -9.95 -24.75
C SER A 297 10.65 -9.86 -23.66
N GLN A 298 10.96 -10.32 -22.44
CA GLN A 298 10.04 -10.17 -21.30
C GLN A 298 9.70 -8.70 -21.02
N ALA A 299 10.66 -7.80 -21.19
CA ALA A 299 10.45 -6.37 -21.00
C ALA A 299 9.47 -5.79 -22.03
N ASP A 300 9.57 -6.22 -23.30
CA ASP A 300 8.66 -5.77 -24.36
C ASP A 300 7.25 -6.34 -24.16
N LYS A 301 7.13 -7.61 -23.76
CA LYS A 301 5.84 -8.22 -23.41
C LYS A 301 5.16 -7.47 -22.29
N ARG A 302 5.90 -7.20 -21.20
CA ARG A 302 5.41 -6.41 -20.07
C ARG A 302 4.93 -5.04 -20.54
N LYS A 303 5.74 -4.31 -21.30
CA LYS A 303 5.37 -2.99 -21.84
C LYS A 303 4.11 -3.06 -22.69
N GLU A 304 3.97 -4.08 -23.54
CA GLU A 304 2.78 -4.26 -24.37
C GLU A 304 1.53 -4.52 -23.51
N LEU A 305 1.65 -5.36 -22.48
CA LEU A 305 0.55 -5.74 -21.58
C LEU A 305 0.14 -4.65 -20.58
N THR A 306 1.03 -3.72 -20.25
CA THR A 306 0.79 -2.70 -19.21
C THR A 306 0.79 -1.27 -19.74
N SER A 307 0.83 -1.06 -21.06
CA SER A 307 0.86 0.31 -21.64
C SER A 307 -0.52 0.97 -21.72
N LYS A 308 -1.58 0.18 -21.81
CA LYS A 308 -2.97 0.63 -21.98
C LYS A 308 -3.95 -0.36 -21.32
N PRO A 309 -5.21 0.02 -21.09
CA PRO A 309 -6.20 -0.94 -20.60
C PRO A 309 -6.34 -2.14 -21.54
N LEU A 310 -6.29 -3.33 -20.95
CA LEU A 310 -6.53 -4.62 -21.60
C LEU A 310 -7.54 -5.44 -20.77
N PRO A 311 -8.16 -6.48 -21.38
CA PRO A 311 -8.84 -7.52 -20.62
C PRO A 311 -7.89 -8.11 -19.57
N GLU A 312 -8.44 -8.39 -18.39
CA GLU A 312 -7.70 -9.02 -17.29
C GLU A 312 -8.29 -10.39 -16.98
N ILE A 313 -7.50 -11.22 -16.32
CA ILE A 313 -7.95 -12.52 -15.84
C ILE A 313 -9.14 -12.38 -14.89
N THR A 314 -10.02 -13.37 -14.88
CA THR A 314 -11.05 -13.50 -13.85
C THR A 314 -10.47 -14.30 -12.70
N VAL A 315 -10.27 -13.65 -11.56
CA VAL A 315 -9.64 -14.26 -10.39
C VAL A 315 -10.65 -15.17 -9.68
N THR A 316 -10.26 -16.41 -9.40
CA THR A 316 -11.03 -17.32 -8.54
C THR A 316 -10.35 -17.53 -7.19
N GLN A 317 -11.09 -18.08 -6.22
CA GLN A 317 -10.52 -18.41 -4.91
C GLN A 317 -9.39 -19.43 -5.02
N GLU A 318 -9.52 -20.41 -5.91
CA GLU A 318 -8.54 -21.47 -6.15
C GLU A 318 -7.26 -20.90 -6.76
N MET A 319 -7.36 -20.03 -7.77
CA MET A 319 -6.19 -19.37 -8.37
C MET A 319 -5.39 -18.61 -7.31
N ARG A 320 -6.11 -17.86 -6.46
CA ARG A 320 -5.51 -17.10 -5.37
C ARG A 320 -4.83 -18.01 -4.35
N GLN A 321 -5.45 -19.13 -3.97
CA GLN A 321 -4.84 -20.09 -3.05
C GLN A 321 -3.59 -20.74 -3.65
N GLU A 322 -3.66 -21.16 -4.92
CA GLU A 322 -2.52 -21.76 -5.62
C GLU A 322 -1.33 -20.82 -5.68
N ALA A 323 -1.54 -19.54 -5.98
CA ALA A 323 -0.48 -18.53 -6.04
C ALA A 323 0.23 -18.32 -4.69
N PHE A 324 -0.50 -18.41 -3.57
CA PHE A 324 0.10 -18.35 -2.23
C PHE A 324 0.90 -19.63 -1.92
N ASP A 325 0.33 -20.79 -2.21
CA ASP A 325 0.96 -22.09 -1.92
C ASP A 325 2.20 -22.36 -2.78
N ASN A 326 2.22 -21.84 -4.01
CA ASN A 326 3.31 -22.05 -4.98
C ASN A 326 4.36 -20.92 -5.00
N TRP A 327 4.22 -19.93 -4.11
CA TRP A 327 5.13 -18.78 -3.93
C TRP A 327 5.11 -17.73 -5.06
N GLU A 328 4.09 -17.71 -5.92
CA GLU A 328 3.84 -16.58 -6.83
C GLU A 328 3.15 -15.40 -6.14
N THR A 329 2.72 -15.55 -4.89
CA THR A 329 2.19 -14.47 -4.05
C THR A 329 2.77 -14.59 -2.66
N THR A 330 3.65 -13.67 -2.33
CA THR A 330 4.48 -13.63 -1.13
C THR A 330 4.42 -12.26 -0.46
N ASP A 331 4.86 -12.19 0.79
CA ASP A 331 4.77 -10.99 1.61
C ASP A 331 5.79 -9.95 1.16
N ASP A 332 5.29 -8.88 0.52
CA ASP A 332 6.13 -7.97 -0.27
C ASP A 332 5.98 -6.51 0.18
N HIS A 333 4.76 -5.94 0.14
CA HIS A 333 4.63 -4.48 0.28
C HIS A 333 3.31 -3.99 0.90
N GLY A 334 3.43 -3.06 1.85
CA GLY A 334 2.31 -2.33 2.46
C GLY A 334 2.07 -0.97 1.83
N MET A 335 0.82 -0.65 1.52
CA MET A 335 0.34 0.62 0.93
C MET A 335 -0.99 1.06 1.55
N VAL A 336 -1.58 2.17 1.09
CA VAL A 336 -2.92 2.61 1.53
C VAL A 336 -3.86 2.73 0.35
N ILE A 337 -5.00 2.05 0.38
CA ILE A 337 -6.08 2.29 -0.59
C ILE A 337 -7.01 3.36 -0.02
N TYR A 338 -7.26 4.40 -0.82
CA TYR A 338 -8.02 5.58 -0.39
C TYR A 338 -9.12 6.02 -1.36
N GLY A 339 -9.23 5.40 -2.53
CA GLY A 339 -10.21 5.80 -3.54
C GLY A 339 -10.50 4.74 -4.58
N ILE A 340 -11.46 5.07 -5.45
CA ILE A 340 -11.84 4.33 -6.65
C ILE A 340 -11.78 5.31 -7.82
N ALA A 341 -11.17 4.88 -8.92
CA ALA A 341 -11.13 5.59 -10.19
C ALA A 341 -11.60 4.67 -11.32
N LYS A 342 -11.91 5.27 -12.47
CA LYS A 342 -12.21 4.56 -13.72
C LYS A 342 -11.20 4.93 -14.80
N ASP A 343 -10.84 3.96 -15.63
CA ASP A 343 -10.13 4.27 -16.87
C ASP A 343 -11.07 4.82 -17.96
N GLN A 344 -10.51 5.14 -19.13
CA GLN A 344 -11.27 5.64 -20.28
C GLN A 344 -12.32 4.65 -20.84
N ASN A 345 -12.24 3.37 -20.48
CA ASN A 345 -13.18 2.33 -20.89
C ASN A 345 -14.24 2.04 -19.81
N GLY A 346 -14.19 2.76 -18.68
CA GLY A 346 -15.11 2.60 -17.55
C GLY A 346 -14.72 1.48 -16.58
N LYS A 347 -13.56 0.84 -16.75
CA LYS A 347 -13.06 -0.20 -15.85
C LYS A 347 -12.57 0.42 -14.55
N GLU A 348 -12.90 -0.21 -13.43
CA GLU A 348 -12.60 0.32 -12.09
C GLU A 348 -11.23 -0.10 -11.56
N TYR A 349 -10.62 0.82 -10.84
CA TYR A 349 -9.32 0.72 -10.19
C TYR A 349 -9.42 1.28 -8.78
N PHE A 350 -8.74 0.66 -7.82
CA PHE A 350 -8.44 1.30 -6.54
C PHE A 350 -7.32 2.33 -6.73
N MET A 351 -7.45 3.46 -6.04
CA MET A 351 -6.41 4.48 -5.92
C MET A 351 -5.56 4.17 -4.69
N VAL A 352 -4.25 4.07 -4.89
CA VAL A 352 -3.28 3.58 -3.92
C VAL A 352 -2.26 4.67 -3.61
N LYS A 353 -2.15 5.06 -2.34
CA LYS A 353 -1.05 5.87 -1.82
C LYS A 353 0.13 4.95 -1.52
N ASN A 354 1.25 5.18 -2.21
CA ASN A 354 2.51 4.47 -2.00
C ASN A 354 3.47 5.32 -1.13
N SER A 355 4.60 4.75 -0.73
CA SER A 355 5.62 5.35 0.14
C SER A 355 7.00 5.44 -0.53
N TRP A 356 7.04 5.64 -1.85
CA TRP A 356 8.28 5.77 -2.64
C TRP A 356 8.48 7.19 -3.17
N GLY A 357 8.00 8.18 -2.41
CA GLY A 357 8.07 9.59 -2.80
C GLY A 357 7.15 9.95 -3.97
N THR A 358 7.29 11.19 -4.44
CA THR A 358 6.41 11.79 -5.46
C THR A 358 6.98 11.70 -6.88
N GLU A 359 7.99 10.85 -7.09
CA GLU A 359 8.51 10.60 -8.43
C GLU A 359 7.51 9.77 -9.26
N GLY A 360 7.66 9.79 -10.58
CA GLY A 360 6.79 9.06 -11.51
C GLY A 360 5.53 9.80 -11.98
N LYS A 361 4.71 9.08 -12.76
CA LYS A 361 3.60 9.64 -13.55
C LYS A 361 2.50 10.26 -12.69
N TYR A 362 2.13 9.61 -11.59
CA TYR A 362 1.03 10.04 -10.72
C TYR A 362 1.49 10.46 -9.32
N LYS A 363 2.72 10.99 -9.22
CA LYS A 363 3.22 11.64 -8.00
C LYS A 363 3.11 10.80 -6.73
N GLY A 364 3.53 9.53 -6.80
CA GLY A 364 3.44 8.59 -5.67
C GLY A 364 2.13 7.82 -5.55
N ILE A 365 1.17 8.05 -6.45
CA ILE A 365 -0.09 7.31 -6.53
C ILE A 365 0.00 6.17 -7.54
N TRP A 366 -0.59 5.03 -7.18
CA TRP A 366 -0.80 3.88 -8.04
C TRP A 366 -2.30 3.65 -8.30
N TYR A 367 -2.61 3.03 -9.42
CA TYR A 367 -3.95 2.57 -9.77
C TYR A 367 -3.92 1.04 -9.92
N ALA A 368 -4.52 0.34 -8.94
CA ALA A 368 -4.60 -1.11 -8.94
C ALA A 368 -5.97 -1.57 -9.46
N SER A 369 -6.00 -2.41 -10.49
CA SER A 369 -7.26 -2.96 -10.98
C SER A 369 -7.92 -3.82 -9.90
N LYS A 370 -9.24 -4.01 -10.00
CA LYS A 370 -9.97 -4.93 -9.12
C LYS A 370 -9.44 -6.37 -9.20
N ALA A 371 -9.02 -6.82 -10.39
CA ALA A 371 -8.43 -8.14 -10.56
C ALA A 371 -7.06 -8.25 -9.88
N PHE A 372 -6.19 -7.23 -10.00
CA PHE A 372 -4.92 -7.21 -9.28
C PHE A 372 -5.14 -7.23 -7.77
N ALA A 373 -6.04 -6.40 -7.25
CA ALA A 373 -6.38 -6.38 -5.84
C ALA A 373 -6.92 -7.75 -5.37
N ALA A 374 -7.87 -8.35 -6.09
CA ALA A 374 -8.42 -9.66 -5.72
C ALA A 374 -7.34 -10.76 -5.72
N TYR A 375 -6.42 -10.72 -6.68
CA TYR A 375 -5.41 -11.77 -6.83
C TYR A 375 -4.25 -11.62 -5.85
N LYS A 376 -3.73 -10.40 -5.67
CA LYS A 376 -2.43 -10.15 -5.04
C LYS A 376 -2.49 -9.53 -3.64
N THR A 377 -3.67 -9.14 -3.14
CA THR A 377 -3.82 -8.76 -1.72
C THR A 377 -3.41 -9.93 -0.83
N MET A 378 -2.69 -9.69 0.26
CA MET A 378 -2.45 -10.71 1.30
C MET A 378 -3.37 -10.47 2.49
N ASN A 379 -3.40 -9.23 2.99
CA ASN A 379 -4.35 -8.78 3.99
C ASN A 379 -4.64 -7.28 3.85
N ILE A 380 -5.67 -6.84 4.57
CA ILE A 380 -5.94 -5.42 4.81
C ILE A 380 -6.12 -5.17 6.30
N LEU A 381 -5.72 -3.99 6.77
CA LEU A 381 -6.14 -3.46 8.08
C LEU A 381 -7.19 -2.38 7.85
N VAL A 382 -8.38 -2.57 8.41
CA VAL A 382 -9.52 -1.69 8.18
C VAL A 382 -10.26 -1.41 9.49
N ASN A 383 -10.87 -0.24 9.61
CA ASN A 383 -11.79 0.04 10.69
C ASN A 383 -13.03 -0.88 10.58
N LYS A 384 -13.38 -1.62 11.63
CA LYS A 384 -14.49 -2.59 11.62
C LYS A 384 -15.84 -1.97 11.24
N HIS A 385 -16.02 -0.66 11.45
CA HIS A 385 -17.22 0.07 11.03
C HIS A 385 -17.34 0.26 9.51
N ALA A 386 -16.28 0.00 8.76
CA ALA A 386 -16.28 -0.01 7.29
C ALA A 386 -16.77 -1.35 6.70
N ILE A 387 -16.91 -2.39 7.51
CA ILE A 387 -17.33 -3.72 7.07
C ILE A 387 -18.86 -3.72 6.87
N PRO A 388 -19.40 -4.19 5.73
CA PRO A 388 -20.84 -4.37 5.55
C PRO A 388 -21.47 -5.17 6.70
N ALA A 389 -22.63 -4.74 7.19
CA ALA A 389 -23.23 -5.27 8.41
C ALA A 389 -23.51 -6.78 8.35
N ASP A 390 -23.83 -7.31 7.17
CA ASP A 390 -24.06 -8.73 6.94
C ASP A 390 -22.76 -9.55 7.01
N ILE A 391 -21.64 -9.00 6.51
CA ILE A 391 -20.30 -9.60 6.62
C ILE A 391 -19.81 -9.52 8.08
N ALA A 392 -19.93 -8.35 8.73
CA ALA A 392 -19.56 -8.16 10.13
C ALA A 392 -20.25 -9.18 11.05
N LYS A 393 -21.55 -9.42 10.82
CA LYS A 393 -22.31 -10.45 11.55
C LYS A 393 -21.76 -11.86 11.37
N LYS A 394 -21.26 -12.23 10.18
CA LYS A 394 -20.64 -13.55 9.94
C LYS A 394 -19.31 -13.69 10.68
N LEU A 395 -18.57 -12.59 10.83
CA LEU A 395 -17.31 -12.53 11.57
C LEU A 395 -17.49 -12.41 13.09
N GLY A 396 -18.69 -12.07 13.56
CA GLY A 396 -18.98 -11.86 14.98
C GLY A 396 -18.48 -10.52 15.52
N LEU A 397 -18.41 -9.50 14.65
CA LEU A 397 -17.96 -8.14 14.97
C LEU A 397 -19.09 -7.16 15.32
#